data_AF-A0A2X3IXI9-F1
#
_entry.id   AF-A0A2X3IXI9-F1
#
_cell.length_a   1.000
_cell.length_b   1.000
_cell.length_c   1.000
_cell.angle_alpha   90.00
_cell.angle_beta   90.00
_cell.angle_gamma   90.00
#
_symmetry.space_group_name_H-M   'P 1'
#
loop_
_entity.id
_entity.type
_entity.pdbx_description
1 polymer ?
#
loop_
_entity_poly.entity_id
_entity_poly.type
_entity_poly.pdbx_seq_one_letter_code
_entity_poly.pdbx_strand_id
1 'polypeptide(L)'
;MHLDINDLPKAIREIKQKLRHDLPNYQSVFAELEANIRQQIETIRAEMDRGENPVPQLNADDILHGHVSEQQKTLIRQRGCCTVRGRFPAGTGHRME
;
A
#
# COMPACT_ATOMS: atom_id res chain seq x y z
N MET A 1 -2.92 20.27 22.97
CA MET A 1 -1.46 20.00 22.87
C MET A 1 -0.93 20.94 21.80
N HIS A 2 -0.22 22.00 22.19
CA HIS A 2 0.38 22.94 21.24
C HIS A 2 1.80 22.44 20.97
N LEU A 3 2.12 22.12 19.72
CA LEU A 3 3.41 21.60 19.33
C LEU A 3 4.26 22.77 18.81
N ASP A 4 5.20 23.23 19.62
CA ASP A 4 6.21 24.20 19.18
C ASP A 4 7.33 23.46 18.44
N ILE A 5 7.80 24.02 17.32
CA ILE A 5 8.83 23.40 16.49
C ILE A 5 10.17 23.28 17.24
N ASN A 6 10.41 24.15 18.22
CA ASN A 6 11.61 24.14 19.06
C ASN A 6 11.57 23.00 20.10
N ASP A 7 10.38 22.52 20.45
CA ASP A 7 10.16 21.44 21.41
C ASP A 7 9.95 20.07 20.74
N LEU A 8 10.04 19.99 19.40
CA LEU A 8 9.88 18.76 18.64
C LEU A 8 10.75 17.60 19.17
N PRO A 9 12.05 17.79 19.51
CA PRO A 9 12.86 16.71 20.05
C PRO A 9 12.36 16.18 21.40
N LYS A 10 11.76 17.04 22.23
CA LYS A 10 11.16 16.65 23.52
C LYS A 10 9.86 15.88 23.29
N ALA A 11 8.98 16.43 22.45
CA ALA A 11 7.72 15.77 22.08
C ALA A 11 7.93 14.39 21.45
N ILE A 12 8.92 14.23 20.57
CA ILE A 12 9.27 12.94 19.97
C ILE A 12 9.71 11.93 21.05
N ARG A 13 10.53 12.34 22.02
CA ARG A 13 10.98 11.44 23.11
C ARG A 13 9.82 11.00 23.98
N GLU A 14 8.96 11.94 24.39
CA GLU A 14 7.79 11.65 25.23
C GLU A 14 6.83 10.69 24.52
N ILE A 15 6.51 10.95 23.25
CA ILE A 15 5.63 10.08 22.46
C ILE A 15 6.27 8.69 22.27
N LYS A 16 7.56 8.61 21.93
CA LYS A 16 8.24 7.30 21.77
C LYS A 16 8.29 6.52 23.09
N GLN A 17 8.49 7.18 24.22
CA GLN A 17 8.46 6.52 25.53
C GLN A 17 7.07 5.99 25.85
N LYS A 18 6.03 6.79 25.62
CA LYS A 18 4.64 6.38 25.79
C LYS A 18 4.29 5.17 24.90
N LEU A 19 4.59 5.23 23.60
CA LEU A 19 4.31 4.15 22.67
C LEU A 19 5.04 2.83 23.03
N ARG A 20 6.27 2.92 23.56
CA ARG A 20 7.01 1.73 24.04
C ARG A 20 6.47 1.19 25.36
N HIS A 21 5.92 2.05 26.21
CA HIS A 21 5.26 1.62 27.43
C HIS A 21 3.94 0.90 27.13
N ASP A 22 3.15 1.44 26.20
CA ASP A 22 1.87 0.87 25.77
C ASP A 22 2.07 -0.45 25.00
N LEU A 23 3.24 -0.65 24.37
CA LEU A 23 3.62 -1.89 23.67
C LEU A 23 5.02 -2.39 24.11
N PRO A 24 5.13 -3.04 25.28
CA PRO A 24 6.42 -3.44 25.85
C PRO A 24 7.16 -4.49 25.01
N ASN A 25 6.44 -5.30 24.24
CA ASN A 25 6.97 -6.30 23.30
C ASN A 25 7.18 -5.76 21.88
N TYR A 26 7.34 -4.44 21.70
CA TYR A 26 7.44 -3.81 20.37
C TYR A 26 8.51 -4.43 19.46
N GLN A 27 9.62 -4.95 20.00
CA GLN A 27 10.68 -5.58 19.20
C GLN A 27 10.18 -6.86 18.52
N SER A 28 9.46 -7.72 19.25
CA SER A 28 8.88 -8.96 18.69
C SER A 28 7.82 -8.64 17.64
N VAL A 29 6.92 -7.70 17.97
CA VAL A 29 5.86 -7.25 17.05
C VAL A 29 6.45 -6.67 15.78
N PHE A 30 7.54 -5.90 15.88
CA PHE A 30 8.22 -5.35 14.72
C PHE A 30 8.93 -6.43 13.90
N ALA A 31 9.52 -7.44 14.54
CA ALA A 31 10.14 -8.57 13.84
C ALA A 31 9.11 -9.41 13.07
N GLU A 32 7.93 -9.65 13.65
CA GLU A 32 6.81 -10.31 12.98
C GLU A 32 6.31 -9.51 11.78
N LEU A 33 6.19 -8.19 11.94
CA LEU A 33 5.85 -7.28 10.84
C LEU A 33 6.92 -7.31 9.73
N GLU A 34 8.21 -7.27 10.09
CA GLU A 34 9.30 -7.32 9.13
C GLU A 34 9.28 -8.63 8.32
N ALA A 35 9.06 -9.77 9.00
CA ALA A 35 8.92 -11.06 8.34
C ALA A 35 7.73 -11.08 7.37
N ASN A 36 6.59 -10.50 7.76
CA ASN A 36 5.43 -10.39 6.88
C ASN A 36 5.72 -9.53 5.64
N ILE A 37 6.35 -8.37 5.82
CA ILE A 37 6.72 -7.48 4.70
C ILE A 37 7.71 -8.17 3.78
N ARG A 38 8.69 -8.91 4.33
CA ARG A 38 9.67 -9.67 3.55
C ARG A 38 8.99 -10.71 2.67
N GLN A 39 8.02 -11.44 3.19
CA GLN A 39 7.23 -12.41 2.42
C GLN A 39 6.47 -11.76 1.26
N GLN A 40 5.92 -10.55 1.48
CA GLN A 40 5.24 -9.80 0.42
C GLN A 40 6.22 -9.35 -0.68
N ILE A 41 7.42 -8.93 -0.30
CA ILE A 41 8.48 -8.55 -1.25
C ILE A 41 8.93 -9.75 -2.08
N GLU A 42 9.12 -10.91 -1.47
CA GLU A 42 9.49 -12.14 -2.18
C GLU A 42 8.42 -12.54 -3.20
N THR A 43 7.15 -12.42 -2.83
CA THR A 43 6.03 -12.66 -3.74
C THR A 43 6.08 -11.72 -4.95
N ILE A 44 6.29 -10.43 -4.72
CA ILE A 44 6.41 -9.42 -5.79
C ILE A 44 7.60 -9.73 -6.70
N ARG A 45 8.76 -10.08 -6.13
CA ARG A 45 9.94 -10.45 -6.93
C ARG A 45 9.68 -11.67 -7.79
N ALA A 46 9.06 -12.71 -7.24
CA ALA A 46 8.70 -13.90 -8.00
C ALA A 46 7.70 -13.60 -9.13
N GLU A 47 6.74 -12.71 -8.92
CA GLU A 47 5.83 -12.22 -9.98
C GLU A 47 6.62 -11.49 -11.09
N MET A 48 7.52 -10.58 -10.71
CA MET A 48 8.37 -9.85 -11.66
C MET A 48 9.30 -10.79 -12.45
N ASP A 49 9.88 -11.78 -11.80
CA ASP A 49 10.76 -12.78 -12.44
C ASP A 49 9.99 -13.66 -13.45
N ARG A 50 8.69 -13.86 -13.23
CA ARG A 50 7.79 -14.50 -14.21
C ARG A 50 7.36 -13.57 -15.36
N GLY A 51 7.77 -12.30 -15.33
CA GLY A 51 7.34 -11.28 -16.28
C GLY A 51 5.93 -10.75 -16.03
N GLU A 52 5.34 -11.05 -14.87
CA GLU A 52 4.04 -10.50 -14.46
C GLU A 52 4.22 -9.08 -13.94
N ASN A 53 3.18 -8.27 -14.06
CA ASN A 53 3.18 -6.93 -13.45
C ASN A 53 2.64 -7.04 -12.02
N PRO A 54 3.42 -6.69 -10.99
CA PRO A 54 3.00 -6.81 -9.59
C PRO A 54 1.87 -5.85 -9.21
N VAL A 55 1.61 -4.83 -10.04
CA VAL A 55 0.48 -3.91 -9.89
C VAL A 55 -0.78 -4.54 -10.50
N PRO A 56 -1.86 -4.73 -9.74
CA PRO A 56 -3.13 -5.26 -10.25
C PRO A 56 -3.70 -4.36 -11.35
N GLN A 57 -4.22 -4.98 -12.41
CA GLN A 57 -4.79 -4.27 -13.55
C GLN A 57 -6.27 -4.64 -13.70
N LEU A 58 -7.12 -3.62 -13.84
CA LEU A 58 -8.55 -3.76 -14.10
C LEU A 58 -8.93 -3.00 -15.37
N ASN A 59 -9.97 -3.46 -16.08
CA ASN A 59 -10.56 -2.66 -17.15
C ASN A 59 -11.70 -1.80 -16.58
N ALA A 60 -11.86 -0.60 -17.14
CA ALA A 60 -12.95 0.29 -16.78
C ALA A 60 -14.32 -0.37 -17.02
N ASP A 61 -14.48 -1.14 -18.08
CA ASP A 61 -15.72 -1.86 -18.38
C ASP A 61 -16.06 -2.88 -17.29
N ASP A 62 -15.08 -3.64 -16.79
CA ASP A 62 -15.30 -4.62 -15.71
C ASP A 62 -15.76 -3.94 -14.41
N ILE A 63 -15.30 -2.71 -14.17
CA ILE A 63 -15.73 -1.90 -13.02
C ILE A 63 -17.16 -1.39 -13.23
N LEU A 64 -17.47 -0.87 -14.42
CA LEU A 64 -18.79 -0.31 -14.74
C LEU A 64 -19.89 -1.38 -14.71
N HIS A 65 -19.58 -2.60 -15.13
CA HIS A 65 -20.53 -3.72 -15.16
C HIS A 65 -20.51 -4.55 -13.85
N GLY A 66 -19.69 -4.18 -12.86
CA GLY A 66 -19.63 -4.86 -11.57
C GLY A 66 -18.99 -6.26 -11.62
N HIS A 67 -18.17 -6.56 -12.62
CA HIS A 67 -17.50 -7.85 -12.81
C HIS A 67 -16.19 -8.01 -12.04
N VAL A 68 -15.82 -7.04 -11.20
CA VAL A 68 -14.61 -7.13 -10.35
C VAL A 68 -14.82 -8.18 -9.25
N SER A 69 -14.06 -9.26 -9.33
CA SER A 69 -14.12 -10.35 -8.36
C SER A 69 -13.61 -9.95 -6.98
N GLU A 70 -14.05 -10.66 -5.93
CA GLU A 70 -13.55 -10.44 -4.56
C GLU A 70 -12.05 -10.74 -4.43
N GLN A 71 -11.52 -11.66 -5.23
CA GLN A 71 -10.09 -11.94 -5.30
C GLN A 71 -9.31 -10.72 -5.81
N GLN A 72 -9.79 -10.08 -6.89
CA GLN A 72 -9.18 -8.85 -7.41
C GLN A 72 -9.26 -7.70 -6.40
N LYS A 73 -10.40 -7.54 -5.71
CA LYS A 73 -10.54 -6.52 -4.65
C LYS A 73 -9.58 -6.77 -3.49
N THR A 74 -9.40 -8.03 -3.09
CA THR A 74 -8.46 -8.41 -2.03
C THR A 74 -7.03 -8.12 -2.44
N LEU A 75 -6.66 -8.47 -3.68
CA LEU A 75 -5.34 -8.21 -4.23
C LEU A 75 -5.03 -6.69 -4.27
N ILE A 76 -6.01 -5.86 -4.64
CA ILE A 76 -5.87 -4.39 -4.63
C ILE A 76 -5.66 -3.87 -3.21
N ARG A 77 -6.42 -4.37 -2.22
CA ARG A 77 -6.24 -3.99 -0.81
C ARG A 77 -4.88 -4.41 -0.27
N GLN A 78 -4.39 -5.58 -0.68
CA GLN A 78 -3.07 -6.06 -0.30
C GLN A 78 -1.94 -5.25 -0.94
N ARG A 79 -2.06 -4.92 -2.23
CA ARG A 79 -1.04 -4.16 -2.98
C ARG A 79 -1.09 -2.65 -2.72
N GLY A 80 -2.22 -2.14 -2.24
CA GLY A 80 -2.44 -0.71 -1.98
C GLY A 80 -2.53 0.15 -3.25
N CYS A 81 -2.55 -0.47 -4.44
CA CYS A 81 -2.57 0.20 -5.73
C CYS A 81 -3.28 -0.64 -6.80
N CYS A 82 -3.69 0.01 -7.88
CA CYS A 82 -4.30 -0.64 -9.06
C CYS A 82 -4.18 0.28 -10.28
N THR A 83 -3.96 -0.31 -11.46
CA THR A 83 -4.08 0.39 -12.74
C THR A 83 -5.44 0.09 -13.38
N VAL A 84 -6.19 1.13 -13.74
CA VAL A 84 -7.45 0.98 -14.48
C VAL A 84 -7.22 1.34 -15.96
N ARG A 85 -7.32 0.34 -16.84
CA ARG A 85 -7.18 0.49 -18.29
C ARG A 85 -8.54 0.81 -18.94
N GLY A 86 -8.51 1.51 -20.08
CA GLY A 86 -9.71 1.78 -20.88
C GLY A 86 -10.63 2.87 -20.31
N ARG A 87 -10.18 3.67 -19.34
CA ARG A 87 -10.99 4.79 -18.80
C ARG A 87 -11.25 5.89 -19.83
N PHE A 88 -10.33 6.05 -20.79
CA PHE A 88 -10.47 6.98 -21.91
C PHE A 88 -10.20 6.23 -23.22
N PRO A 89 -10.96 6.50 -24.30
CA PRO A 89 -10.62 6.02 -25.63
C PRO A 89 -9.22 6.51 -26.02
N ALA A 90 -8.46 5.68 -26.73
CA ALA A 90 -7.06 5.98 -27.10
C ALA A 90 -6.88 7.32 -27.84
N GLY A 91 -7.92 7.84 -28.51
CA GLY A 91 -7.92 9.13 -29.20
C GLY A 91 -8.31 10.37 -28.35
N THR A 92 -8.85 10.18 -27.15
CA THR A 92 -9.29 11.30 -26.28
C THR A 92 -8.18 11.76 -25.34
N GLY A 93 -7.28 10.85 -24.94
CA GLY A 93 -6.17 11.17 -24.03
C GLY A 93 -5.22 12.25 -24.53
N HIS A 94 -5.04 12.36 -25.85
CA HIS A 94 -4.19 13.38 -26.50
C HIS A 94 -4.86 14.75 -26.68
N ARG A 95 -6.16 14.89 -26.38
CA ARG A 95 -6.92 16.15 -26.60
C ARG A 95 -7.19 16.94 -25.31
N MET A 96 -6.73 16.42 -24.18
CA MET A 96 -6.94 16.99 -22.84
C MET A 96 -5.65 17.66 -22.35
N GLU A 97 -5.01 18.45 -23.22
CA GLU A 97 -3.91 19.37 -22.87
C GLU A 97 -4.44 20.82 -22.80
#